data_AF-A0AA97AI10-F1
#
_entry.id   AF-A0AA97AI10-F1
#
_cell.length_a   1.000
_cell.length_b   1.000
_cell.length_c   1.000
_cell.angle_alpha   90.00
_cell.angle_beta   90.00
_cell.angle_gamma   90.00
#
_symmetry.space_group_name_H-M   'P 1'
#
loop_
_entity.id
_entity.type
_entity.pdbx_description
1 polymer ?
#
loop_
_entity_poly.entity_id
_entity_poly.type
_entity_poly.pdbx_seq_one_letter_code
_entity_poly.pdbx_strand_id
1 'polypeptide(L)'
;MFARIPEKFIHLTRWSLTLGWLLLIASLFVDPFSAQLTAPGQVFAASQDCFQFQGECRPLDPYPMGARIFWGMVLPLAVLMLLIFGHEAWRRICPLSFMAQLARGLGWQRKRTISETSWLGRNALYLQMGLLFIGLNLRLLLVNSDRWLLGIFLIFTIVSAITIGFLYDGKTWCNYFCPMAPVQMIYSEPSGLLGSAAHTAPPKTITQSMCRTVDQNGQEKSACVACKTGCIDIDAEAAYWDTIRQADRKLLYYGYVGLVIGFYLYFGLYSGNWRLLSAGVWNETDQLATLMQPGFFIAGRAIPIPKLLAVPLTLTLSTGMTYMIGLWVELKARRTNKRLGYPLSLDQVQSRLFAISTFMAFNLLFFLGVRPTLGYLPLFCQQLLSWIAIVVSSLWLAKTWYRSAQKYNRERDANLLKRQLHKLNIDLYQALEGRSLDDLNPDELYALAKVLPGFTQANRLQVYRGILREAFEQKSVIPAKSLKAFQPMRQNLGIDEESHWAVLQTLQLEEPHLFTQQRWQTQAMEATLYRSADAQNLSNYSPTDANRTEIGTKAKTAEAQNLEATVYRSADVKISRQPAAEPKNPANRQPNPNSENTTVVKPFEDSSNEATTGEEQ
;
A
#
# COMPACT_ATOMS: atom_id res chain seq x y z
N MET A 1 6.46 -19.97 5.24
CA MET A 1 5.74 -21.20 5.67
C MET A 1 4.32 -21.22 5.09
N PHE A 2 3.57 -20.13 5.21
CA PHE A 2 2.21 -20.02 4.68
C PHE A 2 2.12 -20.11 3.16
N ALA A 3 3.11 -19.62 2.43
CA ALA A 3 3.14 -19.69 0.97
C ALA A 3 3.06 -21.13 0.40
N ARG A 4 3.46 -22.15 1.18
CA ARG A 4 3.46 -23.56 0.77
C ARG A 4 2.13 -24.29 1.05
N ILE A 5 1.20 -23.66 1.78
CA ILE A 5 -0.11 -24.27 2.04
C ILE A 5 -0.86 -24.40 0.71
N PRO A 6 -1.39 -25.61 0.37
CA PRO A 6 -2.09 -25.85 -0.88
C PRO A 6 -3.31 -24.94 -1.04
N GLU A 7 -3.55 -24.49 -2.27
CA GLU A 7 -4.62 -23.56 -2.60
C GLU A 7 -6.01 -24.14 -2.31
N LYS A 8 -6.18 -25.46 -2.35
CA LYS A 8 -7.45 -26.14 -1.97
C LYS A 8 -7.86 -25.83 -0.53
N PHE A 9 -6.93 -25.94 0.42
CA PHE A 9 -7.20 -25.64 1.84
C PHE A 9 -7.49 -24.15 2.03
N ILE A 10 -6.67 -23.30 1.40
CA ILE A 10 -6.86 -21.84 1.48
C ILE A 10 -8.21 -21.42 0.88
N HIS A 11 -8.64 -22.06 -0.21
CA HIS A 11 -9.95 -21.80 -0.82
C HIS A 11 -11.09 -22.17 0.13
N LEU A 12 -11.02 -23.30 0.83
CA LEU A 12 -11.97 -23.67 1.87
C LEU A 12 -11.97 -22.64 3.02
N THR A 13 -10.79 -22.23 3.49
CA THR A 13 -10.66 -21.20 4.52
C THR A 13 -11.26 -19.87 4.09
N ARG A 14 -11.05 -19.44 2.84
CA ARG A 14 -11.66 -18.21 2.30
C ARG A 14 -13.18 -18.27 2.31
N TRP A 15 -13.77 -19.40 1.89
CA TRP A 15 -15.22 -19.58 1.94
C TRP A 15 -15.74 -19.56 3.37
N SER A 16 -15.09 -20.28 4.29
CA SER A 16 -15.48 -20.28 5.71
C SER A 16 -15.42 -18.87 6.33
N LEU A 17 -14.33 -18.12 6.11
CA LEU A 17 -14.20 -16.76 6.60
C LEU A 17 -15.19 -15.79 5.93
N THR A 18 -15.48 -15.98 4.64
CA THR A 18 -16.47 -15.16 3.91
C THR A 18 -17.89 -15.42 4.42
N LEU A 19 -18.27 -16.69 4.62
CA LEU A 19 -19.55 -17.06 5.21
C LEU A 19 -19.68 -16.53 6.63
N GLY A 20 -18.65 -16.67 7.46
CA GLY A 20 -18.61 -16.10 8.81
C GLY A 20 -18.74 -14.58 8.80
N TRP A 21 -18.11 -13.90 7.84
CA TRP A 21 -18.22 -12.45 7.71
C TRP A 21 -19.60 -12.00 7.22
N LEU A 22 -20.21 -12.71 6.27
CA LEU A 22 -21.59 -12.45 5.83
C LEU A 22 -22.60 -12.72 6.95
N LEU A 23 -22.38 -13.76 7.76
CA LEU A 23 -23.19 -14.04 8.95
C LEU A 23 -23.07 -12.93 9.99
N LEU A 24 -21.84 -12.43 10.22
CA LEU A 24 -21.63 -11.27 11.08
C LEU A 24 -22.37 -10.04 10.54
N ILE A 25 -22.32 -9.77 9.23
CA ILE A 25 -23.07 -8.67 8.61
C ILE A 25 -24.58 -8.86 8.78
N ALA A 26 -25.10 -10.07 8.55
CA ALA A 26 -26.51 -10.37 8.76
C ALA A 26 -26.94 -10.14 10.22
N SER A 27 -26.07 -10.51 11.18
CA SER A 27 -26.32 -10.26 12.60
C SER A 27 -26.43 -8.78 12.98
N LEU A 28 -25.88 -7.86 12.16
CA LEU A 28 -26.03 -6.42 12.39
C LEU A 28 -27.43 -5.91 12.06
N PHE A 29 -28.18 -6.61 11.21
CA PHE A 29 -29.57 -6.27 10.87
C PHE A 29 -30.57 -7.05 11.72
N VAL A 30 -30.26 -8.32 12.02
CA VAL A 30 -31.14 -9.24 12.76
C VAL A 30 -30.37 -9.82 13.95
N ASP A 31 -30.66 -9.31 15.15
CA ASP A 31 -30.02 -9.74 16.40
C ASP A 31 -31.06 -10.04 17.49
N PRO A 32 -31.65 -11.25 17.49
CA PRO A 32 -32.66 -11.62 18.47
C PRO A 32 -32.07 -12.10 19.81
N PHE A 33 -30.79 -12.45 19.86
CA PHE A 33 -30.18 -13.15 21.01
C PHE A 33 -29.21 -12.30 21.83
N SER A 34 -28.48 -11.36 21.22
CA SER A 34 -27.36 -10.70 21.93
C SER A 34 -27.82 -9.86 23.12
N ALA A 35 -29.00 -9.23 23.03
CA ALA A 35 -29.56 -8.44 24.13
C ALA A 35 -29.83 -9.29 25.39
N GLN A 36 -30.13 -10.58 25.22
CA GLN A 36 -30.30 -11.50 26.35
C GLN A 36 -28.94 -11.92 26.93
N LEU A 37 -27.92 -12.05 26.10
CA LEU A 37 -26.57 -12.47 26.50
C LEU A 37 -25.74 -11.34 27.14
N THR A 38 -26.07 -10.08 26.87
CA THR A 38 -25.44 -8.89 27.47
C THR A 38 -26.22 -8.32 28.66
N ALA A 39 -27.35 -8.92 29.03
CA ALA A 39 -28.12 -8.51 30.19
C ALA A 39 -27.30 -8.63 31.49
N PRO A 40 -27.54 -7.77 32.50
CA PRO A 40 -26.85 -7.84 33.78
C PRO A 40 -26.91 -9.26 34.39
N GLY A 41 -25.77 -9.77 34.87
CA GLY A 41 -25.65 -11.12 35.44
C GLY A 41 -25.40 -12.25 34.44
N GLN A 42 -25.32 -11.96 33.15
CA GLN A 42 -24.95 -12.93 32.11
C GLN A 42 -23.46 -12.91 31.78
N VAL A 43 -22.98 -13.93 31.06
CA VAL A 43 -21.54 -14.18 30.78
C VAL A 43 -20.83 -13.01 30.10
N PHE A 44 -21.56 -12.21 29.31
CA PHE A 44 -21.02 -11.06 28.58
C PHE A 44 -21.53 -9.71 29.10
N ALA A 45 -22.14 -9.71 30.29
CA ALA A 45 -22.47 -8.50 31.01
C ALA A 45 -21.20 -7.67 31.24
N ALA A 46 -21.34 -6.35 31.19
CA ALA A 46 -20.26 -5.48 31.58
C ALA A 46 -19.99 -5.61 33.09
N SER A 47 -18.73 -5.47 33.49
CA SER A 47 -18.31 -5.59 34.89
C SER A 47 -18.62 -4.36 35.76
N GLN A 48 -19.28 -3.34 35.19
CA GLN A 48 -19.63 -2.08 35.85
C GLN A 48 -21.13 -1.82 35.71
N ASP A 49 -21.75 -1.33 36.79
CA ASP A 49 -23.18 -1.03 36.82
C ASP A 49 -23.54 0.27 36.06
N CYS A 50 -22.61 1.22 35.99
CA CYS A 50 -22.77 2.44 35.20
C CYS A 50 -21.45 2.94 34.61
N PHE A 51 -21.54 3.73 33.53
CA PHE A 51 -20.41 4.46 32.97
C PHE A 51 -20.59 5.96 33.14
N GLN A 52 -19.48 6.66 33.37
CA GLN A 52 -19.46 8.11 33.53
C GLN A 52 -19.37 8.78 32.16
N PHE A 53 -20.33 9.63 31.82
CA PHE A 53 -20.38 10.39 30.58
C PHE A 53 -20.70 11.85 30.89
N GLN A 54 -19.77 12.76 30.58
CA GLN A 54 -19.96 14.21 30.81
C GLN A 54 -20.36 14.60 32.25
N GLY A 55 -19.92 13.80 33.24
CA GLY A 55 -20.23 14.02 34.66
C GLY A 55 -21.47 13.28 35.18
N GLU A 56 -22.20 12.56 34.32
CA GLU A 56 -23.38 11.77 34.67
C GLU A 56 -23.06 10.27 34.64
N CYS A 57 -23.60 9.51 35.61
CA CYS A 57 -23.56 8.05 35.64
C CYS A 57 -24.76 7.51 34.84
N ARG A 58 -24.50 6.94 33.66
CA ARG A 58 -25.53 6.34 32.80
C ARG A 58 -25.52 4.81 32.92
N PRO A 59 -26.68 4.16 33.01
CA PRO A 59 -26.75 2.70 33.10
C PRO A 59 -26.22 2.06 31.82
N LEU A 60 -25.64 0.86 31.94
CA LEU A 60 -25.23 0.08 30.77
C LEU A 60 -26.45 -0.71 30.28
N ASP A 61 -27.08 -0.20 29.23
CA ASP A 61 -28.15 -0.95 28.56
C ASP A 61 -27.59 -2.18 27.83
N PRO A 62 -28.34 -3.29 27.75
CA PRO A 62 -28.00 -4.42 26.92
C PRO A 62 -27.73 -3.96 25.48
N TYR A 63 -26.57 -4.33 24.94
CA TYR A 63 -26.12 -3.88 23.63
C TYR A 63 -25.96 -5.06 22.66
N PRO A 64 -26.14 -4.84 21.35
CA PRO A 64 -25.88 -5.85 20.33
C PRO A 64 -24.38 -6.14 20.21
N MET A 65 -24.01 -7.41 20.09
CA MET A 65 -22.59 -7.80 20.11
C MET A 65 -21.88 -7.61 18.77
N GLY A 66 -22.60 -7.55 17.64
CA GLY A 66 -22.00 -7.58 16.30
C GLY A 66 -20.94 -6.49 16.06
N ALA A 67 -21.24 -5.23 16.41
CA ALA A 67 -20.30 -4.12 16.27
C ALA A 67 -19.07 -4.30 17.19
N ARG A 68 -19.27 -4.76 18.43
CA ARG A 68 -18.19 -5.04 19.39
C ARG A 68 -17.30 -6.19 18.92
N ILE A 69 -17.86 -7.26 18.36
CA ILE A 69 -17.10 -8.38 17.80
C ILE A 69 -16.25 -7.89 16.62
N PHE A 70 -16.84 -7.12 15.70
CA PHE A 70 -16.12 -6.63 14.52
C PHE A 70 -14.95 -5.71 14.91
N TRP A 71 -15.23 -4.68 15.71
CA TRP A 71 -14.25 -3.66 16.06
C TRP A 71 -13.26 -4.10 17.15
N GLY A 72 -13.73 -4.92 18.08
CA GLY A 72 -13.02 -5.29 19.29
C GLY A 72 -12.34 -6.67 19.24
N MET A 73 -12.72 -7.54 18.30
CA MET A 73 -12.09 -8.86 18.13
C MET A 73 -11.54 -9.05 16.71
N VAL A 74 -12.36 -8.91 15.68
CA VAL A 74 -11.96 -9.21 14.28
C VAL A 74 -10.83 -8.30 13.83
N LEU A 75 -10.95 -6.98 14.04
CA LEU A 75 -9.93 -6.03 13.60
C LEU A 75 -8.60 -6.18 14.37
N PRO A 76 -8.56 -6.29 15.71
CA PRO A 76 -7.33 -6.58 16.43
C PRO A 76 -6.68 -7.90 16.06
N LEU A 77 -7.47 -8.96 15.85
CA LEU A 77 -6.96 -10.26 15.41
C LEU A 77 -6.33 -10.16 14.01
N ALA A 78 -6.93 -9.39 13.10
CA ALA A 78 -6.34 -9.11 11.79
C ALA A 78 -5.00 -8.37 11.90
N VAL A 79 -4.89 -7.37 12.79
CA VAL A 79 -3.63 -6.65 13.04
C VAL A 79 -2.56 -7.57 13.64
N LEU A 80 -2.93 -8.42 14.61
CA LEU A 80 -2.02 -9.42 15.17
C LEU A 80 -1.53 -10.40 14.09
N MET A 81 -2.44 -10.87 13.25
CA MET A 81 -2.14 -11.78 12.15
C MET A 81 -1.18 -11.13 11.14
N LEU A 82 -1.37 -9.86 10.82
CA LEU A 82 -0.48 -9.10 9.94
C LEU A 82 0.94 -9.01 10.49
N LEU A 83 1.09 -8.75 11.79
CA LEU A 83 2.40 -8.64 12.42
C LEU A 83 3.14 -9.99 12.48
N ILE A 84 2.41 -11.06 12.82
CA ILE A 84 2.99 -12.40 12.97
C ILE A 84 3.26 -13.04 11.61
N PHE A 85 2.24 -13.16 10.77
CA PHE A 85 2.30 -13.94 9.52
C PHE A 85 2.55 -13.08 8.29
N GLY A 86 2.54 -11.75 8.42
CA GLY A 86 2.79 -10.83 7.32
C GLY A 86 1.62 -10.72 6.34
N HIS A 87 1.85 -9.92 5.29
CA HIS A 87 0.88 -9.79 4.20
C HIS A 87 0.64 -11.12 3.46
N GLU A 88 1.63 -12.04 3.47
CA GLU A 88 1.56 -13.29 2.71
C GLU A 88 0.38 -14.16 3.14
N ALA A 89 0.10 -14.22 4.44
CA ALA A 89 -1.01 -14.98 4.96
C ALA A 89 -2.32 -14.18 4.85
N TRP A 90 -2.29 -12.90 5.23
CA TRP A 90 -3.47 -12.04 5.20
C TRP A 90 -4.10 -11.93 3.81
N ARG A 91 -3.31 -11.60 2.78
CA ARG A 91 -3.81 -11.49 1.39
C ARG A 91 -4.21 -12.83 0.77
N ARG A 92 -3.86 -13.95 1.40
CA ARG A 92 -4.32 -15.28 0.97
C ARG A 92 -5.63 -15.69 1.63
N ILE A 93 -6.00 -15.17 2.80
CA ILE A 93 -7.26 -15.56 3.48
C ILE A 93 -8.30 -14.44 3.57
N CYS A 94 -7.91 -13.19 3.26
CA CYS A 94 -8.78 -12.02 3.35
C CYS A 94 -10.09 -12.20 2.56
N PRO A 95 -11.26 -12.17 3.23
CA PRO A 95 -12.57 -12.32 2.57
C PRO A 95 -12.80 -11.28 1.47
N LEU A 96 -12.40 -10.03 1.72
CA LEU A 96 -12.56 -8.95 0.75
C LEU A 96 -11.69 -9.16 -0.51
N SER A 97 -10.48 -9.69 -0.34
CA SER A 97 -9.61 -10.05 -1.47
C SER A 97 -10.20 -11.21 -2.28
N PHE A 98 -10.86 -12.15 -1.61
CA PHE A 98 -11.55 -13.25 -2.26
C PHE A 98 -12.77 -12.77 -3.06
N MET A 99 -13.64 -11.95 -2.46
CA MET A 99 -14.81 -11.37 -3.13
C MET A 99 -14.41 -10.50 -4.33
N ALA A 100 -13.33 -9.72 -4.21
CA ALA A 100 -12.78 -8.96 -5.34
C ALA A 100 -12.29 -9.85 -6.50
N GLN A 101 -12.00 -11.12 -6.27
CA GLN A 101 -11.56 -12.06 -7.31
C GLN A 101 -12.70 -12.93 -7.84
N LEU A 102 -13.92 -12.78 -7.33
CA LEU A 102 -15.06 -13.62 -7.71
C LEU A 102 -15.39 -13.48 -9.21
N ALA A 103 -15.35 -12.25 -9.74
CA ALA A 103 -15.58 -11.99 -11.17
C ALA A 103 -14.58 -12.72 -12.08
N ARG A 104 -13.34 -12.94 -11.61
CA ARG A 104 -12.32 -13.72 -12.31
C ARG A 104 -12.67 -15.20 -12.35
N GLY A 105 -13.09 -15.75 -11.20
CA GLY A 105 -13.50 -17.14 -11.09
C GLY A 105 -14.71 -17.48 -11.97
N LEU A 106 -15.61 -16.51 -12.16
CA LEU A 106 -16.78 -16.62 -13.04
C LEU A 106 -16.48 -16.34 -14.53
N GLY A 107 -15.26 -15.92 -14.87
CA GLY A 107 -14.89 -15.57 -16.26
C GLY A 107 -15.49 -14.26 -16.78
N TRP A 108 -16.08 -13.43 -15.91
CA TRP A 108 -16.74 -12.17 -16.28
C TRP A 108 -15.84 -10.93 -16.23
N GLN A 109 -14.56 -11.12 -15.88
CA GLN A 109 -13.63 -10.03 -15.66
C GLN A 109 -13.26 -9.27 -16.95
N ARG A 110 -13.28 -7.94 -16.87
CA ARG A 110 -12.70 -7.07 -17.90
C ARG A 110 -11.18 -7.02 -17.73
N LYS A 111 -10.44 -7.35 -18.79
CA LYS A 111 -8.97 -7.43 -18.78
C LYS A 111 -8.30 -6.06 -18.88
N ARG A 112 -8.59 -5.14 -17.95
CA ARG A 112 -7.97 -3.80 -17.90
C ARG A 112 -6.89 -3.75 -16.83
N THR A 113 -5.74 -3.16 -17.16
CA THR A 113 -4.65 -2.90 -16.22
C THR A 113 -4.50 -1.39 -16.01
N ILE A 114 -4.09 -1.00 -14.79
CA ILE A 114 -3.84 0.41 -14.47
C ILE A 114 -2.42 0.75 -14.93
N SER A 115 -2.29 1.79 -15.76
CA SER A 115 -0.98 2.29 -16.16
C SER A 115 -0.26 2.96 -14.98
N GLU A 116 1.05 2.74 -14.86
CA GLU A 116 1.88 3.34 -13.79
C GLU A 116 2.06 4.84 -13.95
N THR A 117 1.93 5.34 -15.18
CA THR A 117 2.00 6.78 -15.46
C THR A 117 0.70 7.50 -15.11
N SER A 118 -0.39 6.76 -14.88
CA SER A 118 -1.67 7.35 -14.47
C SER A 118 -1.56 7.97 -13.07
N TRP A 119 -2.45 8.91 -12.78
CA TRP A 119 -2.55 9.52 -11.45
C TRP A 119 -2.73 8.46 -10.35
N LEU A 120 -3.58 7.46 -10.61
CA LEU A 120 -3.84 6.37 -9.68
C LEU A 120 -2.62 5.44 -9.50
N GLY A 121 -1.85 5.23 -10.58
CA GLY A 121 -0.57 4.51 -10.55
C GLY A 121 0.42 5.11 -9.55
N ARG A 122 0.56 6.44 -9.59
CA ARG A 122 1.53 7.20 -8.79
C ARG A 122 1.06 7.54 -7.38
N ASN A 123 -0.24 7.78 -7.21
CA ASN A 123 -0.82 8.29 -5.96
C ASN A 123 -1.70 7.27 -5.23
N ALA A 124 -1.55 5.98 -5.55
CA ALA A 124 -2.33 4.90 -4.94
C ALA A 124 -2.31 4.94 -3.41
N LEU A 125 -1.13 5.14 -2.80
CA LEU A 125 -0.99 5.15 -1.35
C LEU A 125 -1.69 6.36 -0.72
N TYR A 126 -1.63 7.54 -1.33
CA TYR A 126 -2.36 8.72 -0.86
C TYR A 126 -3.88 8.50 -0.90
N LEU A 127 -4.40 7.90 -1.99
CA LEU A 127 -5.81 7.55 -2.09
C LEU A 127 -6.21 6.58 -0.96
N GLN A 128 -5.43 5.51 -0.76
CA GLN A 128 -5.70 4.52 0.28
C GLN A 128 -5.65 5.13 1.68
N MET A 129 -4.71 6.03 1.95
CA MET A 129 -4.63 6.77 3.21
C MET A 129 -5.83 7.71 3.39
N GLY A 130 -6.27 8.39 2.33
CA GLY A 130 -7.49 9.21 2.37
C GLY A 130 -8.73 8.39 2.67
N LEU A 131 -8.88 7.22 2.02
CA LEU A 131 -9.99 6.29 2.29
C LEU A 131 -9.94 5.73 3.72
N LEU A 132 -8.74 5.42 4.24
CA LEU A 132 -8.56 5.03 5.63
C LEU A 132 -8.97 6.17 6.59
N PHE A 133 -8.53 7.40 6.32
CA PHE A 133 -8.87 8.57 7.11
C PHE A 133 -10.38 8.80 7.14
N ILE A 134 -11.04 8.79 5.98
CA ILE A 134 -12.49 8.92 5.86
C ILE A 134 -13.19 7.78 6.63
N GLY A 135 -12.70 6.54 6.49
CA GLY A 135 -13.23 5.39 7.20
C GLY A 135 -13.13 5.52 8.73
N LEU A 136 -12.02 6.07 9.25
CA LEU A 136 -11.86 6.31 10.70
C LEU A 136 -12.77 7.42 11.21
N ASN A 137 -12.96 8.49 10.43
CA ASN A 137 -13.95 9.53 10.75
C ASN A 137 -15.36 8.96 10.77
N LEU A 138 -15.74 8.22 9.73
CA LEU A 138 -17.04 7.55 9.65
C LEU A 138 -17.25 6.58 10.80
N ARG A 139 -16.18 5.89 11.22
CA ARG A 139 -16.20 5.04 12.40
C ARG A 139 -16.55 5.83 13.65
N LEU A 140 -15.84 6.90 13.98
CA LEU A 140 -16.12 7.69 15.18
C LEU A 140 -17.46 8.42 15.15
N LEU A 141 -17.94 8.79 13.96
CA LEU A 141 -19.17 9.57 13.79
C LEU A 141 -20.45 8.73 13.70
N LEU A 142 -20.39 7.56 13.05
CA LEU A 142 -21.60 6.82 12.65
C LEU A 142 -21.52 5.31 12.92
N VAL A 143 -20.46 4.62 12.48
CA VAL A 143 -20.47 3.14 12.43
C VAL A 143 -19.89 2.46 13.67
N ASN A 144 -19.60 3.21 14.74
CA ASN A 144 -19.11 2.64 16.00
C ASN A 144 -20.24 1.96 16.80
N SER A 145 -21.39 2.62 16.88
CA SER A 145 -22.52 2.23 17.75
C SER A 145 -23.73 1.78 16.94
N ASP A 146 -23.98 2.39 15.77
CA ASP A 146 -25.13 2.03 14.94
C ASP A 146 -24.85 0.77 14.09
N ARG A 147 -25.54 -0.32 14.45
CA ARG A 147 -25.43 -1.62 13.77
C ARG A 147 -25.88 -1.58 12.31
N TRP A 148 -26.93 -0.83 11.98
CA TRP A 148 -27.46 -0.74 10.63
C TRP A 148 -26.48 -0.02 9.71
N LEU A 149 -25.97 1.13 10.18
CA LEU A 149 -24.97 1.89 9.42
C LEU A 149 -23.67 1.09 9.23
N LEU A 150 -23.23 0.34 10.24
CA LEU A 150 -22.08 -0.56 10.10
C LEU A 150 -22.35 -1.65 9.05
N GLY A 151 -23.53 -2.28 9.08
CA GLY A 151 -23.92 -3.29 8.08
C GLY A 151 -23.90 -2.74 6.66
N ILE A 152 -24.52 -1.58 6.44
CA ILE A 152 -24.53 -0.88 5.14
C ILE A 152 -23.10 -0.55 4.69
N PHE A 153 -22.27 -0.03 5.58
CA PHE A 153 -20.88 0.31 5.28
C PHE A 153 -20.05 -0.92 4.85
N LEU A 154 -20.24 -2.06 5.52
CA LEU A 154 -19.55 -3.30 5.17
C LEU A 154 -20.03 -3.86 3.81
N ILE A 155 -21.35 -3.86 3.57
CA ILE A 155 -21.91 -4.26 2.26
C ILE A 155 -21.39 -3.37 1.14
N PHE A 156 -21.40 -2.04 1.33
CA PHE A 156 -20.88 -1.08 0.38
C PHE A 156 -19.40 -1.37 0.05
N THR A 157 -18.59 -1.71 1.06
CA THR A 157 -17.18 -2.07 0.87
C THR A 157 -17.02 -3.36 0.05
N ILE A 158 -17.84 -4.38 0.31
CA ILE A 158 -17.86 -5.63 -0.47
C ILE A 158 -18.22 -5.36 -1.93
N VAL A 159 -19.31 -4.62 -2.17
CA VAL A 159 -19.77 -4.28 -3.53
C VAL A 159 -18.71 -3.49 -4.28
N SER A 160 -18.05 -2.53 -3.62
CA SER A 160 -16.94 -1.76 -4.21
C SER A 160 -15.77 -2.66 -4.61
N ALA A 161 -15.40 -3.61 -3.75
CA ALA A 161 -14.32 -4.55 -4.03
C ALA A 161 -14.64 -5.48 -5.21
N ILE A 162 -15.86 -6.02 -5.27
CA ILE A 162 -16.34 -6.83 -6.41
C ILE A 162 -16.33 -6.00 -7.70
N THR A 163 -16.81 -4.75 -7.64
CA THR A 163 -16.85 -3.84 -8.79
C THR A 163 -15.46 -3.59 -9.36
N ILE A 164 -14.48 -3.28 -8.51
CA ILE A 164 -13.09 -3.10 -8.96
C ILE A 164 -12.51 -4.41 -9.53
N GLY A 165 -12.83 -5.54 -8.90
CA GLY A 165 -12.46 -6.87 -9.37
C GLY A 165 -13.02 -7.25 -10.75
N PHE A 166 -14.24 -6.80 -11.03
CA PHE A 166 -14.89 -6.96 -12.33
C PHE A 166 -14.24 -6.06 -13.40
N LEU A 167 -13.85 -4.84 -13.04
CA LEU A 167 -13.32 -3.85 -13.98
C LEU A 167 -11.83 -4.02 -14.32
N TYR A 168 -11.02 -4.46 -13.37
CA TYR A 168 -9.56 -4.49 -13.47
C TYR A 168 -8.96 -5.84 -13.14
N ASP A 169 -7.83 -6.14 -13.76
CA ASP A 169 -7.12 -7.41 -13.63
C ASP A 169 -6.30 -7.54 -12.33
N GLY A 170 -6.05 -8.79 -11.93
CA GLY A 170 -5.19 -9.12 -10.78
C GLY A 170 -5.75 -8.64 -9.43
N LYS A 171 -4.85 -8.34 -8.48
CA LYS A 171 -5.22 -7.85 -7.13
C LYS A 171 -5.31 -6.33 -7.08
N THR A 172 -5.99 -5.72 -8.05
CA THR A 172 -6.05 -4.26 -8.19
C THR A 172 -6.72 -3.59 -6.97
N TRP A 173 -7.81 -4.16 -6.45
CA TRP A 173 -8.43 -3.67 -5.21
C TRP A 173 -7.42 -3.54 -4.06
N CYS A 174 -6.67 -4.60 -3.79
CA CYS A 174 -5.71 -4.65 -2.68
C CYS A 174 -4.53 -3.70 -2.87
N ASN A 175 -4.12 -3.43 -4.12
CA ASN A 175 -2.95 -2.64 -4.43
C ASN A 175 -3.20 -1.14 -4.64
N TYR A 176 -4.44 -0.74 -4.97
CA TYR A 176 -4.78 0.64 -5.31
C TYR A 176 -5.92 1.26 -4.49
N PHE A 177 -6.90 0.48 -4.02
CA PHE A 177 -8.14 1.04 -3.45
C PHE A 177 -8.41 0.64 -2.00
N CYS A 178 -7.89 -0.50 -1.55
CA CYS A 178 -8.20 -1.04 -0.24
C CYS A 178 -7.77 -0.08 0.89
N PRO A 179 -8.69 0.42 1.73
CA PRO A 179 -8.35 1.32 2.84
C PRO A 179 -7.54 0.63 3.94
N MET A 180 -7.52 -0.71 3.97
CA MET A 180 -6.67 -1.48 4.90
C MET A 180 -5.27 -1.75 4.37
N ALA A 181 -4.94 -1.40 3.11
CA ALA A 181 -3.60 -1.57 2.57
C ALA A 181 -2.51 -0.74 3.31
N PRO A 182 -2.76 0.53 3.70
CA PRO A 182 -1.86 1.29 4.56
C PRO A 182 -1.57 0.58 5.89
N VAL A 183 -2.62 0.08 6.55
CA VAL A 183 -2.51 -0.68 7.81
C VAL A 183 -1.70 -1.97 7.61
N GLN A 184 -1.96 -2.67 6.50
CA GLN A 184 -1.21 -3.86 6.11
C GLN A 184 0.28 -3.53 5.95
N MET A 185 0.64 -2.44 5.25
CA MET A 185 2.03 -2.05 5.06
C MET A 185 2.73 -1.79 6.41
N ILE A 186 2.10 -1.01 7.29
CA ILE A 186 2.67 -0.65 8.60
C ILE A 186 2.99 -1.87 9.45
N TYR A 187 2.09 -2.85 9.50
CA TYR A 187 2.25 -4.01 10.37
C TYR A 187 2.94 -5.21 9.70
N SER A 188 3.23 -5.18 8.40
CA SER A 188 3.82 -6.35 7.71
C SER A 188 5.09 -6.08 6.91
N GLU A 189 5.51 -4.82 6.75
CA GLU A 189 6.78 -4.46 6.10
C GLU A 189 7.90 -4.25 7.13
N PRO A 190 9.16 -4.66 6.85
CA PRO A 190 9.63 -5.31 5.62
C PRO A 190 9.18 -6.77 5.48
N SER A 191 8.85 -7.43 6.59
CA SER A 191 8.29 -8.78 6.62
C SER A 191 7.58 -9.03 7.95
N GLY A 192 6.64 -9.97 7.96
CA GLY A 192 6.04 -10.48 9.21
C GLY A 192 7.06 -11.28 10.04
N LEU A 193 6.76 -11.54 11.30
CA LEU A 193 7.63 -12.33 12.19
C LEU A 193 7.98 -13.70 11.59
N LEU A 194 7.00 -14.37 10.99
CA LEU A 194 7.09 -15.68 10.34
C LEU A 194 6.97 -15.62 8.81
N GLY A 195 7.14 -14.43 8.21
CA GLY A 195 7.07 -14.23 6.76
C GLY A 195 8.18 -14.94 6.00
N SER A 196 7.88 -15.45 4.81
CA SER A 196 8.87 -16.11 3.95
C SER A 196 9.75 -15.12 3.18
N ALA A 197 10.99 -15.52 2.92
CA ALA A 197 11.94 -14.81 2.07
C ALA A 197 11.71 -15.18 0.60
N ALA A 198 11.12 -14.26 -0.17
CA ALA A 198 10.82 -14.49 -1.58
C ALA A 198 12.09 -14.51 -2.44
N HIS A 199 13.07 -13.65 -2.13
CA HIS A 199 14.34 -13.52 -2.85
C HIS A 199 15.25 -14.75 -2.78
N THR A 200 14.97 -15.68 -1.86
CA THR A 200 15.71 -16.95 -1.75
C THR A 200 14.99 -18.11 -2.45
N ALA A 201 13.81 -17.89 -3.03
CA ALA A 201 13.01 -18.94 -3.68
C ALA A 201 13.49 -19.22 -5.13
N PRO A 202 13.42 -20.48 -5.63
CA PRO A 202 13.81 -20.82 -7.00
C PRO A 202 13.01 -20.04 -8.07
N PRO A 203 13.54 -19.88 -9.29
CA PRO A 203 12.82 -19.19 -10.34
C PRO A 203 11.52 -19.91 -10.72
N LYS A 204 10.53 -19.14 -11.17
CA LYS A 204 9.18 -19.64 -11.55
C LYS A 204 8.39 -20.28 -10.42
N THR A 205 8.89 -20.22 -9.18
CA THR A 205 8.12 -20.64 -8.01
C THR A 205 7.12 -19.59 -7.58
N ILE A 206 6.04 -20.05 -6.97
CA ILE A 206 5.01 -19.18 -6.42
C ILE A 206 5.46 -18.74 -5.02
N THR A 207 5.76 -17.45 -4.86
CA THR A 207 6.17 -16.87 -3.58
C THR A 207 5.01 -16.21 -2.85
N GLN A 208 5.15 -16.03 -1.53
CA GLN A 208 4.28 -15.23 -0.67
C GLN A 208 2.77 -15.34 -1.03
N SER A 209 2.11 -14.21 -1.31
CA SER A 209 0.70 -14.14 -1.69
C SER A 209 0.48 -13.95 -3.19
N MET A 210 1.43 -14.34 -4.04
CA MET A 210 1.30 -14.24 -5.51
C MET A 210 -0.03 -14.80 -6.01
N CYS A 211 -0.58 -14.21 -7.07
CA CYS A 211 -1.79 -14.71 -7.72
C CYS A 211 -1.56 -16.14 -8.27
N ARG A 212 -2.47 -17.07 -7.98
CA ARG A 212 -2.34 -18.50 -8.32
C ARG A 212 -3.58 -18.98 -9.08
N THR A 213 -3.41 -20.03 -9.86
CA THR A 213 -4.49 -20.85 -10.42
C THR A 213 -4.12 -22.32 -10.29
N VAL A 214 -5.12 -23.19 -10.27
CA VAL A 214 -4.93 -24.64 -10.28
C VAL A 214 -5.19 -25.14 -11.71
N ASP A 215 -4.25 -25.89 -12.26
CA ASP A 215 -4.40 -26.52 -13.58
C ASP A 215 -5.30 -27.77 -13.52
N GLN A 216 -5.69 -28.32 -14.67
CA GLN A 216 -6.50 -29.54 -14.77
C GLN A 216 -5.87 -30.73 -14.03
N ASN A 217 -4.53 -30.76 -13.97
CA ASN A 217 -3.76 -31.78 -13.25
C ASN A 217 -3.65 -31.53 -11.73
N GLY A 218 -4.34 -30.51 -11.20
CA GLY A 218 -4.29 -30.16 -9.78
C GLY A 218 -3.01 -29.44 -9.33
N GLN A 219 -2.11 -29.10 -10.25
CA GLN A 219 -0.87 -28.38 -9.96
C GLN A 219 -1.09 -26.86 -9.91
N GLU A 220 -0.47 -26.20 -8.93
CA GLU A 220 -0.52 -24.74 -8.81
C GLU A 220 0.41 -24.07 -9.83
N LYS A 221 -0.13 -23.09 -10.57
CA LYS A 221 0.62 -22.24 -11.49
C LYS A 221 0.43 -20.77 -11.15
N SER A 222 1.45 -19.96 -11.44
CA SER A 222 1.36 -18.51 -11.30
C SER A 222 0.31 -17.96 -12.27
N ALA A 223 -0.64 -17.19 -11.73
CA ALA A 223 -1.66 -16.47 -12.49
C ALA A 223 -1.44 -14.94 -12.39
N CYS A 224 -0.19 -14.54 -12.15
CA CYS A 224 0.23 -13.16 -11.96
C CYS A 224 0.20 -12.39 -13.28
N VAL A 225 -0.66 -11.37 -13.35
CA VAL A 225 -0.83 -10.48 -14.51
C VAL A 225 0.02 -9.21 -14.42
N ALA A 226 0.91 -9.10 -13.43
CA ALA A 226 1.77 -7.94 -13.23
C ALA A 226 1.03 -6.59 -13.11
N CYS A 227 -0.12 -6.57 -12.41
CA CYS A 227 -0.97 -5.38 -12.25
C CYS A 227 -0.31 -4.16 -11.58
N LYS A 228 0.89 -4.32 -11.00
CA LYS A 228 1.67 -3.28 -10.33
C LYS A 228 3.16 -3.67 -10.36
N THR A 229 4.06 -2.75 -10.72
CA THR A 229 5.51 -2.97 -10.57
C THR A 229 5.92 -2.95 -9.11
N GLY A 230 6.88 -3.80 -8.72
CA GLY A 230 7.27 -3.97 -7.32
C GLY A 230 6.10 -4.45 -6.46
N CYS A 231 5.35 -5.43 -6.95
CA CYS A 231 4.16 -5.92 -6.26
C CYS A 231 4.55 -6.61 -4.93
N ILE A 232 3.97 -6.12 -3.83
CA ILE A 232 4.16 -6.68 -2.48
C ILE A 232 3.80 -8.17 -2.40
N ASP A 233 2.86 -8.65 -3.23
CA ASP A 233 2.46 -10.07 -3.26
C ASP A 233 3.56 -11.00 -3.84
N ILE A 234 4.55 -10.47 -4.56
CA ILE A 234 5.66 -11.24 -5.15
C ILE A 234 6.83 -11.26 -4.16
N ASP A 235 7.32 -10.09 -3.81
CA ASP A 235 8.38 -9.89 -2.83
C ASP A 235 8.12 -8.58 -2.07
N ALA A 236 7.54 -8.71 -0.88
CA ALA A 236 7.27 -7.56 -0.02
C ALA A 236 8.52 -6.83 0.45
N GLU A 237 9.63 -7.55 0.64
CA GLU A 237 10.84 -6.92 1.12
C GLU A 237 11.48 -6.09 0.00
N ALA A 238 11.49 -6.60 -1.23
CA ALA A 238 11.90 -5.82 -2.40
C ALA A 238 11.06 -4.54 -2.56
N ALA A 239 9.73 -4.69 -2.49
CA ALA A 239 8.78 -3.58 -2.63
C ALA A 239 8.98 -2.50 -1.54
N TYR A 240 9.28 -2.93 -0.32
CA TYR A 240 9.59 -2.05 0.80
C TYR A 240 10.87 -1.24 0.55
N TRP A 241 11.98 -1.91 0.22
CA TRP A 241 13.26 -1.22 0.04
C TRP A 241 13.26 -0.27 -1.18
N ASP A 242 12.51 -0.59 -2.24
CA ASP A 242 12.41 0.28 -3.42
C ASP A 242 11.67 1.60 -3.14
N THR A 243 10.71 1.57 -2.20
CA THR A 243 9.82 2.71 -1.91
C THR A 243 10.13 3.42 -0.61
N ILE A 244 11.04 2.90 0.22
CA ILE A 244 11.28 3.36 1.60
C ILE A 244 11.49 4.88 1.71
N ARG A 245 12.18 5.50 0.75
CA ARG A 245 12.51 6.95 0.77
C ARG A 245 11.40 7.86 0.29
N GLN A 246 10.33 7.33 -0.29
CA GLN A 246 9.25 8.12 -0.86
C GLN A 246 8.48 8.90 0.24
N ALA A 247 7.94 10.06 -0.12
CA ALA A 247 7.28 10.95 0.83
C ALA A 247 5.97 10.38 1.39
N ASP A 248 5.24 9.63 0.57
CA ASP A 248 4.03 8.90 0.93
C ASP A 248 4.29 7.86 2.03
N ARG A 249 5.44 7.16 2.00
CA ARG A 249 5.86 6.24 3.07
C ARG A 249 6.10 6.98 4.37
N LYS A 250 6.71 8.17 4.35
CA LYS A 250 6.92 8.96 5.58
C LYS A 250 5.59 9.41 6.18
N LEU A 251 4.68 9.88 5.34
CA LEU A 251 3.33 10.24 5.77
C LEU A 251 2.61 9.03 6.37
N LEU A 252 2.73 7.86 5.74
CA LEU A 252 2.16 6.62 6.22
C LEU A 252 2.64 6.27 7.63
N TYR A 253 3.94 6.08 7.84
CA TYR A 253 4.45 5.57 9.13
C TYR A 253 4.35 6.60 10.25
N TYR A 254 4.72 7.86 10.01
CA TYR A 254 4.69 8.89 11.06
C TYR A 254 3.27 9.41 11.31
N GLY A 255 2.47 9.56 10.26
CA GLY A 255 1.09 10.03 10.37
C GLY A 255 0.16 8.99 11.02
N TYR A 256 0.37 7.69 10.74
CA TYR A 256 -0.49 6.65 11.31
C TYR A 256 -0.39 6.52 12.82
N VAL A 257 0.78 6.78 13.42
CA VAL A 257 0.90 6.90 14.88
C VAL A 257 -0.10 7.93 15.41
N GLY A 258 -0.15 9.10 14.78
CA GLY A 258 -1.08 10.17 15.13
C GLY A 258 -2.53 9.80 14.87
N LEU A 259 -2.83 9.02 13.82
CA LEU A 259 -4.18 8.48 13.62
C LEU A 259 -4.60 7.57 14.77
N VAL A 260 -3.72 6.67 15.22
CA VAL A 260 -4.01 5.78 16.36
C VAL A 260 -4.21 6.60 17.64
N ILE A 261 -3.30 7.53 17.94
CA ILE A 261 -3.41 8.40 19.12
C ILE A 261 -4.70 9.21 19.05
N GLY A 262 -4.96 9.92 17.96
CA GLY A 262 -6.13 10.78 17.79
C GLY A 262 -7.45 10.01 17.89
N PHE A 263 -7.49 8.80 17.31
CA PHE A 263 -8.66 7.93 17.35
C PHE A 263 -9.06 7.61 18.80
N TYR A 264 -8.11 7.19 19.63
CA TYR A 264 -8.39 6.85 21.04
C TYR A 264 -8.50 8.09 21.95
N LEU A 265 -7.72 9.13 21.67
CA LEU A 265 -7.76 10.41 22.39
C LEU A 265 -9.15 11.05 22.29
N TYR A 266 -9.80 10.93 21.13
CA TYR A 266 -11.13 11.49 20.91
C TYR A 266 -12.17 10.97 21.92
N PHE A 267 -12.13 9.69 22.31
CA PHE A 267 -13.06 9.16 23.32
C PHE A 267 -12.95 9.88 24.67
N GLY A 268 -11.72 10.25 25.07
CA GLY A 268 -11.49 11.03 26.29
C GLY A 268 -11.91 12.49 26.14
N LEU A 269 -11.58 13.12 25.00
CA LEU A 269 -11.96 14.51 24.71
C LEU A 269 -13.48 14.70 24.58
N TYR A 270 -14.19 13.66 24.15
CA TYR A 270 -15.62 13.71 23.93
C TYR A 270 -16.43 13.43 25.21
N SER A 271 -15.97 12.48 26.04
CA SER A 271 -16.67 12.10 27.28
C SER A 271 -16.25 12.88 28.52
N GLY A 272 -15.13 13.61 28.45
CA GLY A 272 -14.55 14.33 29.59
C GLY A 272 -13.76 13.46 30.56
N ASN A 273 -13.67 12.16 30.31
CA ASN A 273 -12.98 11.22 31.19
C ASN A 273 -12.38 10.05 30.41
N TRP A 274 -11.40 9.36 31.01
CA TRP A 274 -10.80 8.16 30.41
C TRP A 274 -11.57 6.88 30.74
N ARG A 275 -12.58 6.98 31.61
CA ARG A 275 -13.35 5.82 32.08
C ARG A 275 -14.23 5.26 30.97
N LEU A 276 -14.78 6.12 30.10
CA LEU A 276 -15.56 5.67 28.94
C LEU A 276 -14.76 4.69 28.07
N LEU A 277 -13.51 5.04 27.73
CA LEU A 277 -12.64 4.15 26.97
C LEU A 277 -12.34 2.86 27.75
N SER A 278 -12.03 2.96 29.05
CA SER A 278 -11.70 1.80 29.89
C SER A 278 -12.88 0.84 30.14
N ALA A 279 -14.11 1.36 30.13
CA ALA A 279 -15.33 0.58 30.30
C ALA A 279 -15.68 -0.22 29.03
N GLY A 280 -15.04 0.08 27.89
CA GLY A 280 -15.30 -0.61 26.63
C GLY A 280 -16.74 -0.44 26.17
N VAL A 281 -17.37 0.69 26.50
CA VAL A 281 -18.73 1.02 26.07
C VAL A 281 -18.65 1.56 24.64
N TRP A 282 -19.20 0.78 23.70
CA TRP A 282 -19.23 1.11 22.27
C TRP A 282 -20.58 1.63 21.80
N ASN A 283 -21.56 1.76 22.72
CA ASN A 283 -22.94 2.12 22.39
C ASN A 283 -23.28 3.51 22.93
N GLU A 284 -23.30 4.52 22.05
CA GLU A 284 -24.03 5.75 22.32
C GLU A 284 -25.42 5.65 21.70
N THR A 285 -26.44 6.04 22.47
CA THR A 285 -27.81 6.21 21.97
C THR A 285 -27.84 7.33 20.92
N ASP A 286 -28.29 6.99 19.70
CA ASP A 286 -28.57 7.87 18.55
C ASP A 286 -27.44 8.81 18.08
N GLN A 287 -26.37 8.22 17.53
CA GLN A 287 -25.24 8.97 16.98
C GLN A 287 -25.63 10.02 15.91
N LEU A 288 -26.64 9.74 15.07
CA LEU A 288 -27.15 10.67 14.05
C LEU A 288 -27.64 11.99 14.67
N ALA A 289 -28.35 11.91 15.80
CA ALA A 289 -28.83 13.10 16.51
C ALA A 289 -27.69 13.87 17.19
N THR A 290 -26.60 13.18 17.57
CA THR A 290 -25.44 13.79 18.23
C THR A 290 -24.45 14.47 17.28
N LEU A 291 -24.62 14.37 15.96
CA LEU A 291 -23.64 14.90 14.99
C LEU A 291 -23.42 16.41 15.09
N MET A 292 -24.50 17.17 15.36
CA MET A 292 -24.46 18.63 15.51
C MET A 292 -24.27 19.08 16.96
N GLN A 293 -24.29 18.14 17.91
CA GLN A 293 -24.05 18.44 19.32
C GLN A 293 -22.54 18.70 19.57
N PRO A 294 -22.20 19.38 20.68
CA PRO A 294 -20.83 19.59 21.11
C PRO A 294 -20.00 18.30 21.09
N GLY A 295 -18.92 18.29 20.30
CA GLY A 295 -18.01 17.15 20.13
C GLY A 295 -16.84 17.12 21.10
N PHE A 296 -16.68 18.14 21.93
CA PHE A 296 -15.64 18.21 22.95
C PHE A 296 -16.23 18.56 24.31
N PHE A 297 -15.78 17.84 25.33
CA PHE A 297 -16.07 18.09 26.73
C PHE A 297 -14.75 18.13 27.49
N ILE A 298 -14.25 19.33 27.77
CA ILE A 298 -12.94 19.55 28.37
C ILE A 298 -13.12 20.36 29.66
N ALA A 299 -12.49 19.91 30.75
CA ALA A 299 -12.53 20.60 32.05
C ALA A 299 -13.96 20.89 32.55
N GLY A 300 -14.90 19.96 32.34
CA GLY A 300 -16.29 20.10 32.78
C GLY A 300 -17.15 21.03 31.91
N ARG A 301 -16.65 21.49 30.76
CA ARG A 301 -17.39 22.37 29.84
C ARG A 301 -17.48 21.74 28.45
N ALA A 302 -18.69 21.78 27.87
CA ALA A 302 -18.92 21.44 26.48
C ALA A 302 -18.46 22.60 25.58
N ILE A 303 -17.57 22.34 24.62
CA ILE A 303 -17.10 23.34 23.66
C ILE A 303 -18.05 23.30 22.47
N PRO A 304 -18.55 24.45 21.97
CA PRO A 304 -19.56 24.52 20.90
C PRO A 304 -18.98 24.24 19.50
N ILE A 305 -18.16 23.19 19.37
CA ILE A 305 -17.69 22.66 18.09
C ILE A 305 -18.47 21.38 17.83
N PRO A 306 -19.26 21.30 16.74
CA PRO A 306 -20.03 20.11 16.41
C PRO A 306 -19.15 18.85 16.31
N LYS A 307 -19.69 17.70 16.74
CA LYS A 307 -19.04 16.37 16.61
C LYS A 307 -18.49 16.13 15.20
N LEU A 308 -19.26 16.52 14.17
CA LEU A 308 -18.89 16.42 12.75
C LEU A 308 -17.56 17.10 12.41
N LEU A 309 -17.21 18.20 13.09
CA LEU A 309 -15.95 18.93 12.91
C LEU A 309 -14.90 18.52 13.95
N ALA A 310 -15.32 18.20 15.18
CA ALA A 310 -14.43 17.81 16.27
C ALA A 310 -13.62 16.54 15.96
N VAL A 311 -14.25 15.53 15.35
CA VAL A 311 -13.61 14.28 14.95
C VAL A 311 -12.49 14.49 13.92
N PRO A 312 -12.76 15.04 12.71
CA PRO A 312 -11.72 15.24 11.71
C PRO A 312 -10.64 16.20 12.19
N LEU A 313 -11.00 17.22 12.99
CA LEU A 313 -10.03 18.13 13.58
C LEU A 313 -9.06 17.38 14.49
N THR A 314 -9.57 16.54 15.39
CA THR A 314 -8.73 15.74 16.31
C THR A 314 -7.78 14.83 15.53
N LEU A 315 -8.30 14.08 14.56
CA LEU A 315 -7.50 13.15 13.75
C LEU A 315 -6.46 13.89 12.89
N THR A 316 -6.81 15.05 12.32
CA THR A 316 -5.89 15.83 11.48
C THR A 316 -4.77 16.44 12.33
N LEU A 317 -5.11 17.02 13.48
CA LEU A 317 -4.13 17.63 14.39
C LEU A 317 -3.15 16.58 14.93
N SER A 318 -3.66 15.43 15.40
CA SER A 318 -2.80 14.36 15.91
C SER A 318 -1.89 13.79 14.83
N THR A 319 -2.42 13.54 13.63
CA THR A 319 -1.66 13.06 12.46
C THR A 319 -0.59 14.06 12.03
N GLY A 320 -0.94 15.34 11.92
CA GLY A 320 -0.02 16.42 11.57
C GLY A 320 1.10 16.56 12.61
N MET A 321 0.75 16.52 13.90
CA MET A 321 1.72 16.62 14.99
C MET A 321 2.72 15.47 14.97
N THR A 322 2.26 14.22 14.89
CA THR A 322 3.19 13.07 14.86
C THR A 322 3.99 13.00 13.57
N TYR A 323 3.43 13.44 12.45
CA TYR A 323 4.16 13.57 11.18
C TYR A 323 5.32 14.57 11.31
N MET A 324 5.06 15.76 11.85
CA MET A 324 6.09 16.79 12.06
C MET A 324 7.16 16.33 13.07
N ILE A 325 6.76 15.67 14.16
CA ILE A 325 7.69 15.06 15.12
C ILE A 325 8.54 13.99 14.44
N GLY A 326 7.94 13.10 13.63
CA GLY A 326 8.64 12.06 12.89
C GLY A 326 9.69 12.62 11.93
N LEU A 327 9.35 13.67 11.18
CA LEU A 327 10.29 14.37 10.32
C LEU A 327 11.43 15.02 11.12
N TRP A 328 11.12 15.65 12.26
CA TRP A 328 12.13 16.26 13.12
C TRP A 328 13.09 15.22 13.71
N VAL A 329 12.57 14.09 14.20
CA VAL A 329 13.35 12.96 14.71
C VAL A 329 14.22 12.38 13.59
N GLU A 330 13.69 12.22 12.38
CA GLU A 330 14.44 11.73 11.21
C GLU A 330 15.62 12.65 10.87
N LEU A 331 15.40 13.96 10.86
CA LEU A 331 16.45 14.94 10.62
C LEU A 331 17.54 14.86 11.70
N LYS A 332 17.15 14.76 12.97
CA LYS A 332 18.08 14.63 14.09
C LYS A 332 18.86 13.31 14.01
N ALA A 333 18.20 12.20 13.76
CA ALA A 333 18.81 10.88 13.62
C ALA A 333 19.84 10.85 12.48
N ARG A 334 19.53 11.48 11.34
CA ARG A 334 20.48 11.60 10.22
C ARG A 334 21.71 12.44 10.57
N ARG A 335 21.53 13.55 11.30
CA ARG A 335 22.64 14.39 11.77
C ARG A 335 23.54 13.64 12.76
N THR A 336 22.95 12.94 13.72
CA THR A 336 23.69 12.12 14.68
C THR A 336 24.42 10.98 13.98
N ASN A 337 23.78 10.33 13.00
CA ASN A 337 24.39 9.24 12.25
C ASN A 337 25.65 9.68 11.47
N LYS A 338 25.68 10.91 10.95
CA LYS A 338 26.88 11.49 10.32
C LYS A 338 28.05 11.72 11.29
N ARG A 339 27.77 11.81 12.59
CA ARG A 339 28.77 12.00 13.65
C ARG A 339 29.29 10.69 14.23
N LEU A 340 28.68 9.54 13.87
CA LEU A 340 29.14 8.23 14.27
C LEU A 340 30.32 7.80 13.39
N GLY A 341 31.32 7.14 13.98
CA GLY A 341 32.48 6.61 13.24
C GLY A 341 32.12 5.57 12.18
N TYR A 342 30.99 4.87 12.36
CA TYR A 342 30.42 3.93 11.39
C TYR A 342 28.98 4.36 11.03
N PRO A 343 28.80 5.28 10.05
CA PRO A 343 27.48 5.77 9.71
C PRO A 343 26.64 4.65 9.09
N LEU A 344 25.43 4.47 9.61
CA LEU A 344 24.43 3.59 9.03
C LEU A 344 23.97 4.11 7.66
N SER A 345 23.50 3.22 6.79
CA SER A 345 22.88 3.64 5.53
C SER A 345 21.60 4.43 5.79
N LEU A 346 21.28 5.39 4.91
CA LEU A 346 20.07 6.21 5.05
C LEU A 346 18.78 5.37 5.06
N ASP A 347 18.75 4.28 4.28
CA ASP A 347 17.62 3.33 4.24
C ASP A 347 17.45 2.63 5.59
N GLN A 348 18.57 2.27 6.23
CA GLN A 348 18.52 1.61 7.54
C GLN A 348 18.08 2.57 8.65
N VAL A 349 18.53 3.83 8.64
CA VAL A 349 18.05 4.85 9.59
C VAL A 349 16.53 5.01 9.45
N GLN A 350 16.04 5.14 8.22
CA GLN A 350 14.61 5.29 7.96
C GLN A 350 13.82 4.04 8.35
N SER A 351 14.33 2.86 8.03
CA SER A 351 13.70 1.58 8.39
C SER A 351 13.54 1.41 9.91
N ARG A 352 14.56 1.78 10.69
CA ARG A 352 14.47 1.75 12.16
C ARG A 352 13.42 2.71 12.71
N LEU A 353 13.32 3.92 12.15
CA LEU A 353 12.28 4.89 12.56
C LEU A 353 10.87 4.39 12.22
N PHE A 354 10.70 3.76 11.05
CA PHE A 354 9.45 3.11 10.68
C PHE A 354 9.12 1.96 11.61
N ALA A 355 10.10 1.13 11.97
CA ALA A 355 9.91 0.02 12.92
C ALA A 355 9.50 0.52 14.32
N ILE A 356 10.09 1.60 14.82
CA ILE A 356 9.68 2.25 16.09
C ILE A 356 8.24 2.76 15.97
N SER A 357 7.89 3.38 14.85
CA SER A 357 6.54 3.91 14.61
C SER A 357 5.51 2.78 14.61
N THR A 358 5.78 1.67 13.91
CA THR A 358 4.94 0.46 13.93
C THR A 358 4.83 -0.14 15.33
N PHE A 359 5.94 -0.28 16.04
CA PHE A 359 5.96 -0.81 17.41
C PHE A 359 5.08 0.03 18.33
N MET A 360 5.22 1.36 18.28
CA MET A 360 4.41 2.28 19.07
C MET A 360 2.93 2.20 18.69
N ALA A 361 2.60 2.27 17.39
CA ALA A 361 1.22 2.18 16.91
C ALA A 361 0.55 0.86 17.31
N PHE A 362 1.26 -0.26 17.19
CA PHE A 362 0.76 -1.57 17.59
C PHE A 362 0.45 -1.63 19.09
N ASN A 363 1.41 -1.21 19.93
CA ASN A 363 1.23 -1.26 21.38
C ASN A 363 0.13 -0.30 21.86
N LEU A 364 0.02 0.90 21.26
CA LEU A 364 -1.08 1.83 21.54
C LEU A 364 -2.43 1.22 21.18
N LEU A 365 -2.56 0.56 20.02
CA LEU A 365 -3.80 -0.10 19.59
C LEU A 365 -4.22 -1.21 20.56
N PHE A 366 -3.28 -2.05 20.99
CA PHE A 366 -3.58 -3.14 21.93
C PHE A 366 -3.90 -2.62 23.33
N PHE A 367 -3.16 -1.62 23.80
CA PHE A 367 -3.37 -1.06 25.14
C PHE A 367 -4.65 -0.23 25.24
N LEU A 368 -4.91 0.65 24.27
CA LEU A 368 -6.05 1.57 24.29
C LEU A 368 -7.32 0.99 23.68
N GLY A 369 -7.22 0.03 22.74
CA GLY A 369 -8.37 -0.56 22.06
C GLY A 369 -8.75 -1.95 22.55
N VAL A 370 -7.80 -2.88 22.55
CA VAL A 370 -8.07 -4.30 22.82
C VAL A 370 -8.33 -4.52 24.31
N ARG A 371 -7.44 -4.04 25.18
CA ARG A 371 -7.53 -4.29 26.62
C ARG A 371 -8.89 -3.85 27.21
N PRO A 372 -9.42 -2.64 26.92
CA PRO A 372 -10.74 -2.26 27.43
C PRO A 372 -11.89 -3.11 26.89
N THR A 373 -11.77 -3.58 25.64
CA THR A 373 -12.78 -4.47 25.03
C THR A 373 -12.85 -5.83 25.75
N LEU A 374 -11.75 -6.27 26.37
CA LEU A 374 -11.67 -7.54 27.09
C LEU A 374 -12.21 -7.48 28.54
N GLY A 375 -12.91 -6.41 28.92
CA GLY A 375 -13.43 -6.19 30.28
C GLY A 375 -14.36 -7.29 30.83
N TYR A 376 -14.87 -8.19 29.98
CA TYR A 376 -15.66 -9.37 30.35
C TYR A 376 -14.81 -10.58 30.78
N LEU A 377 -13.50 -10.57 30.49
CA LEU A 377 -12.57 -11.62 30.92
C LEU A 377 -11.99 -11.32 32.31
N PRO A 378 -11.55 -12.34 33.07
CA PRO A 378 -10.79 -12.13 34.30
C PRO A 378 -9.54 -11.27 34.07
N LEU A 379 -9.14 -10.48 35.08
CA LEU A 379 -7.97 -9.59 35.02
C LEU A 379 -6.68 -10.31 34.58
N PHE A 380 -6.48 -11.55 35.03
CA PHE A 380 -5.35 -12.37 34.61
C PHE A 380 -5.29 -12.57 33.08
N CYS A 381 -6.42 -12.91 32.44
CA CYS A 381 -6.49 -13.12 31.00
C CYS A 381 -6.22 -11.82 30.21
N GLN A 382 -6.77 -10.69 30.69
CA GLN A 382 -6.53 -9.38 30.07
C GLN A 382 -5.03 -9.01 30.13
N GLN A 383 -4.39 -9.26 31.27
CA GLN A 383 -2.97 -8.98 31.47
C GLN A 383 -2.09 -9.92 30.62
N LEU A 384 -2.43 -11.21 30.54
CA LEU A 384 -1.72 -12.18 29.71
C LEU A 384 -1.75 -11.78 28.24
N LEU A 385 -2.92 -11.43 27.70
CA LEU A 385 -3.05 -10.98 26.30
C LEU A 385 -2.26 -9.71 26.03
N SER A 386 -2.23 -8.78 26.99
CA SER A 386 -1.42 -7.56 26.90
C SER A 386 0.08 -7.87 26.86
N TRP A 387 0.55 -8.78 27.71
CA TRP A 387 1.94 -9.24 27.70
C TRP A 387 2.32 -9.94 26.40
N ILE A 388 1.45 -10.81 25.87
CA ILE A 388 1.66 -11.47 24.59
C ILE A 388 1.83 -10.43 23.47
N ALA A 389 0.99 -9.40 23.43
CA ALA A 389 1.09 -8.33 22.43
C ALA A 389 2.44 -7.58 22.51
N ILE A 390 2.90 -7.26 23.72
CA ILE A 390 4.20 -6.59 23.94
C ILE A 390 5.35 -7.50 23.50
N VAL A 391 5.31 -8.78 23.86
CA VAL A 391 6.36 -9.76 23.48
C VAL A 391 6.42 -9.93 21.97
N VAL A 392 5.28 -10.15 21.32
CA VAL A 392 5.20 -10.33 19.86
C VAL A 392 5.72 -9.09 19.12
N SER A 393 5.31 -7.89 19.55
CA SER A 393 5.78 -6.65 18.93
C SER A 393 7.26 -6.38 19.19
N SER A 394 7.79 -6.76 20.35
CA SER A 394 9.22 -6.64 20.68
C SER A 394 10.07 -7.61 19.87
N LEU A 395 9.63 -8.86 19.69
CA LEU A 395 10.31 -9.85 18.83
C LEU A 395 10.32 -9.39 17.37
N TRP A 396 9.19 -8.85 16.88
CA TRP A 396 9.11 -8.28 15.54
C TRP A 396 10.05 -7.08 15.40
N LEU A 397 10.07 -6.15 16.37
CA LEU A 397 10.97 -5.01 16.37
C LEU A 397 12.43 -5.46 16.34
N ALA A 398 12.81 -6.42 17.18
CA ALA A 398 14.18 -6.96 17.22
C ALA A 398 14.59 -7.58 15.87
N LYS A 399 13.71 -8.38 15.24
CA LYS A 399 13.94 -8.94 13.90
C LYS A 399 14.15 -7.85 12.85
N THR A 400 13.29 -6.83 12.84
CA THR A 400 13.33 -5.74 11.86
C THR A 400 14.51 -4.79 12.09
N TRP A 401 14.94 -4.61 13.35
CA TRP A 401 16.02 -3.69 13.72
C TRP A 401 17.36 -3.96 13.02
N TYR A 402 17.66 -5.26 12.83
CA TYR A 402 18.88 -5.74 12.19
C TYR A 402 18.74 -5.95 10.68
N ARG A 403 17.55 -5.70 10.10
CA ARG A 403 17.34 -5.83 8.66
C ARG A 403 17.84 -4.58 7.93
N SER A 404 18.38 -4.76 6.73
CA SER A 404 18.87 -3.67 5.88
C SER A 404 18.76 -4.03 4.41
N ALA A 405 18.62 -3.02 3.54
CA ALA A 405 18.62 -3.20 2.09
C ALA A 405 19.91 -3.90 1.59
N GLN A 406 21.05 -3.62 2.23
CA GLN A 406 22.32 -4.28 1.91
C GLN A 406 22.28 -5.77 2.21
N LYS A 407 21.74 -6.17 3.37
CA LYS A 407 21.59 -7.58 3.74
C LYS A 407 20.65 -8.31 2.78
N TYR A 408 19.52 -7.68 2.44
CA TYR A 408 18.58 -8.20 1.44
C TYR A 408 19.26 -8.44 0.07
N ASN A 409 19.95 -7.43 -0.48
CA ASN A 409 20.61 -7.55 -1.78
C ASN A 409 21.70 -8.62 -1.75
N ARG A 410 22.50 -8.72 -0.67
CA ARG A 410 23.52 -9.76 -0.53
C ARG A 410 22.93 -11.16 -0.52
N GLU A 411 21.85 -11.38 0.24
CA GLU A 411 21.15 -12.68 0.28
C GLU A 411 20.56 -13.05 -1.08
N ARG A 412 19.94 -12.10 -1.78
CA ARG A 412 19.38 -12.31 -3.13
C ARG A 412 20.48 -12.72 -4.11
N ASP A 413 21.50 -11.87 -4.21
CA ASP A 413 22.56 -12.01 -5.21
C ASP A 413 23.41 -13.27 -4.96
N ALA A 414 23.67 -13.62 -3.70
CA ALA A 414 24.35 -14.87 -3.35
C ALA A 414 23.52 -16.09 -3.79
N ASN A 415 22.21 -16.10 -3.56
CA ASN A 415 21.36 -17.20 -4.00
C ASN A 415 21.29 -17.29 -5.54
N LEU A 416 21.23 -16.17 -6.25
CA LEU A 416 21.28 -16.14 -7.71
C LEU A 416 22.62 -16.69 -8.23
N LEU A 417 23.74 -16.21 -7.68
CA LEU A 417 25.07 -16.68 -8.03
C LEU A 417 25.21 -18.19 -7.81
N LYS A 418 24.83 -18.66 -6.61
CA LYS A 418 24.91 -20.06 -6.22
C LYS A 418 24.20 -20.97 -7.22
N ARG A 419 23.00 -20.60 -7.66
CA ARG A 419 22.24 -21.36 -8.66
C ARG A 419 22.91 -21.39 -10.02
N GLN A 420 23.50 -20.28 -10.44
CA GLN A 420 24.15 -20.19 -11.74
C GLN A 420 25.49 -20.93 -11.73
N LEU A 421 26.21 -20.94 -10.60
CA LEU A 421 27.38 -21.79 -10.39
C LEU A 421 27.02 -23.28 -10.43
N HIS A 422 25.89 -23.70 -9.85
CA HIS A 422 25.44 -25.09 -9.95
C HIS A 422 25.11 -25.51 -11.39
N LYS A 423 24.78 -24.57 -12.29
CA LYS A 423 24.55 -24.87 -13.72
C LYS A 423 25.84 -25.02 -14.51
N LEU A 424 26.96 -24.53 -13.99
CA LEU A 424 28.28 -24.74 -14.59
C LEU A 424 28.78 -26.11 -14.15
N ASN A 425 29.11 -26.96 -15.11
CA ASN A 425 29.60 -28.31 -14.88
C ASN A 425 31.09 -28.31 -14.47
N ILE A 426 31.47 -27.45 -13.53
CA ILE A 426 32.84 -27.32 -13.02
C ILE A 426 32.92 -28.09 -11.70
N ASP A 427 33.91 -28.98 -11.57
CA ASP A 427 34.16 -29.76 -10.34
C ASP A 427 34.68 -28.85 -9.21
N LEU A 428 33.74 -28.17 -8.55
CA LEU A 428 34.01 -27.25 -7.43
C LEU A 428 34.36 -28.00 -6.14
N TYR A 429 34.14 -29.32 -6.09
CA TYR A 429 34.38 -30.15 -4.91
C TYR A 429 35.85 -30.13 -4.46
N GLN A 430 36.78 -30.07 -5.42
CA GLN A 430 38.22 -30.04 -5.16
C GLN A 430 38.70 -28.64 -4.74
N ALA A 431 38.01 -27.58 -5.18
CA ALA A 431 38.30 -26.19 -4.81
C ALA A 431 37.66 -25.78 -3.46
N LEU A 432 36.66 -26.53 -2.99
CA LEU A 432 35.91 -26.28 -1.76
C LEU A 432 36.33 -27.17 -0.58
N GLU A 433 37.46 -27.88 -0.69
CA GLU A 433 38.00 -28.77 0.36
C GLU A 433 36.94 -29.76 0.90
N GLY A 434 36.06 -30.26 0.03
CA GLY A 434 35.00 -31.21 0.39
C GLY A 434 33.70 -30.59 0.93
N ARG A 435 33.59 -29.25 1.08
CA ARG A 435 32.31 -28.57 1.36
C ARG A 435 31.46 -28.45 0.10
N SER A 436 30.15 -28.56 0.26
CA SER A 436 29.22 -28.33 -0.85
C SER A 436 29.00 -26.83 -1.07
N LEU A 437 28.60 -26.43 -2.29
CA LEU A 437 28.12 -25.08 -2.58
C LEU A 437 26.96 -24.65 -1.65
N ASP A 438 26.26 -25.63 -1.05
CA ASP A 438 25.14 -25.39 -0.17
C ASP A 438 25.51 -24.83 1.20
N ASP A 439 26.75 -25.09 1.64
CA ASP A 439 27.24 -24.75 2.97
C ASP A 439 27.92 -23.38 3.04
N LEU A 440 28.07 -22.67 1.91
CA LEU A 440 28.76 -21.39 1.87
C LEU A 440 27.85 -20.21 2.24
N ASN A 441 28.35 -19.35 3.13
CA ASN A 441 27.74 -18.06 3.42
C ASN A 441 27.89 -17.12 2.19
N PRO A 442 26.94 -16.20 1.92
CA PRO A 442 27.07 -15.14 0.92
C PRO A 442 28.48 -14.57 0.71
N ASP A 443 29.20 -14.21 1.79
CA ASP A 443 30.54 -13.62 1.69
C ASP A 443 31.60 -14.63 1.18
N GLU A 444 31.51 -15.89 1.58
CA GLU A 444 32.39 -16.96 1.09
C GLU A 444 32.09 -17.26 -0.39
N LEU A 445 30.81 -17.21 -0.79
CA LEU A 445 30.40 -17.44 -2.18
C LEU A 445 30.89 -16.34 -3.13
N TYR A 446 30.91 -15.08 -2.69
CA TYR A 446 31.50 -13.97 -3.44
C TYR A 446 33.02 -14.09 -3.54
N ALA A 447 33.70 -14.50 -2.47
CA ALA A 447 35.13 -14.76 -2.48
C ALA A 447 35.48 -15.90 -3.46
N LEU A 448 34.68 -16.97 -3.45
CA LEU A 448 34.83 -18.09 -4.37
C LEU A 448 34.72 -17.62 -5.82
N ALA A 449 33.69 -16.85 -6.18
CA ALA A 449 33.52 -16.34 -7.55
C ALA A 449 34.69 -15.47 -8.03
N LYS A 450 35.43 -14.83 -7.13
CA LYS A 450 36.59 -14.00 -7.45
C LYS A 450 37.86 -14.82 -7.69
N VAL A 451 38.01 -15.94 -6.97
CA VAL A 451 39.26 -16.73 -6.92
C VAL A 451 39.18 -18.05 -7.70
N LEU A 452 37.99 -18.37 -8.23
CA LEU A 452 37.67 -19.64 -8.88
C LEU A 452 38.67 -19.98 -10.03
N PRO A 453 39.52 -21.01 -9.87
CA PRO A 453 40.48 -21.39 -10.89
C PRO A 453 39.75 -21.95 -12.12
N GLY A 454 40.13 -21.50 -13.33
CA GLY A 454 39.48 -21.87 -14.60
C GLY A 454 38.25 -21.04 -14.99
N PHE A 455 37.91 -19.99 -14.23
CA PHE A 455 36.76 -19.13 -14.51
C PHE A 455 37.07 -18.04 -15.53
N THR A 456 36.97 -18.39 -16.82
CA THR A 456 37.22 -17.48 -17.96
C THR A 456 36.25 -16.30 -17.98
N GLN A 457 36.61 -15.22 -18.70
CA GLN A 457 35.73 -14.05 -18.87
C GLN A 457 34.39 -14.43 -19.54
N ALA A 458 34.41 -15.40 -20.46
CA ALA A 458 33.20 -15.94 -21.08
C ALA A 458 32.26 -16.62 -20.07
N ASN A 459 32.81 -17.43 -19.15
CA ASN A 459 32.02 -18.09 -18.10
C ASN A 459 31.41 -17.08 -17.13
N ARG A 460 32.16 -16.03 -16.77
CA ARG A 460 31.66 -14.92 -15.93
C ARG A 460 30.48 -14.20 -16.58
N LEU A 461 30.61 -13.91 -17.88
CA LEU A 461 29.57 -13.23 -18.65
C LEU A 461 28.33 -14.13 -18.84
N GLN A 462 28.51 -15.43 -19.03
CA GLN A 462 27.43 -16.42 -19.07
C GLN A 462 26.68 -16.51 -17.74
N VAL A 463 27.39 -16.58 -16.61
CA VAL A 463 26.79 -16.57 -15.28
C VAL A 463 26.02 -15.28 -15.05
N TYR A 464 26.63 -14.14 -15.37
CA TYR A 464 25.99 -12.84 -15.20
C TYR A 464 24.73 -12.68 -16.05
N ARG A 465 24.77 -13.13 -17.30
CA ARG A 465 23.61 -13.23 -18.17
C ARG A 465 22.50 -14.09 -17.54
N GLY A 466 22.86 -15.26 -17.00
CA GLY A 466 21.94 -16.14 -16.29
C GLY A 466 21.31 -15.49 -15.04
N ILE A 467 22.09 -14.69 -14.30
CA ILE A 467 21.61 -13.91 -13.14
C ILE A 467 20.60 -12.86 -13.56
N LEU A 468 20.91 -12.05 -14.58
CA LEU A 468 20.00 -11.01 -15.06
C LEU A 468 18.69 -11.60 -15.56
N ARG A 469 18.76 -12.68 -16.36
CA ARG A 469 17.60 -13.43 -16.83
C ARG A 469 16.73 -13.89 -15.66
N GLU A 470 17.33 -14.54 -14.67
CA GLU A 470 16.63 -15.08 -13.50
C GLU A 470 16.00 -13.98 -12.64
N ALA A 471 16.71 -12.86 -12.43
CA ALA A 471 16.20 -11.74 -11.66
C ALA A 471 14.99 -11.06 -12.33
N PHE A 472 14.99 -10.97 -13.67
CA PHE A 472 13.87 -10.42 -14.44
C PHE A 472 12.69 -11.40 -14.51
N GLU A 473 12.95 -12.69 -14.68
CA GLU A 473 11.91 -13.74 -14.58
C GLU A 473 11.21 -13.71 -13.22
N GLN A 474 11.98 -13.54 -12.13
CA GLN A 474 11.46 -13.42 -10.76
C GLN A 474 10.81 -12.07 -10.48
N LYS A 475 10.96 -11.08 -11.37
CA LYS A 475 10.49 -9.69 -11.19
C LYS A 475 11.03 -9.05 -9.89
N SER A 476 12.17 -9.52 -9.42
CA SER A 476 12.84 -9.01 -8.22
C SER A 476 13.59 -7.71 -8.48
N VAL A 477 14.02 -7.49 -9.74
CA VAL A 477 14.72 -6.30 -10.20
C VAL A 477 14.12 -5.83 -11.52
N ILE A 478 13.94 -4.52 -11.66
CA ILE A 478 13.49 -3.89 -12.89
C ILE A 478 14.70 -3.70 -13.83
N PRO A 479 14.60 -4.02 -15.14
CA PRO A 479 15.72 -3.89 -16.08
C PRO A 479 16.40 -2.51 -16.04
N ALA A 480 15.62 -1.42 -16.01
CA ALA A 480 16.14 -0.05 -15.92
C ALA A 480 16.96 0.26 -14.65
N LYS A 481 16.76 -0.49 -13.56
CA LYS A 481 17.52 -0.35 -12.30
C LYS A 481 18.63 -1.39 -12.16
N SER A 482 18.78 -2.31 -13.11
CA SER A 482 19.64 -3.49 -12.99
C SER A 482 21.13 -3.15 -12.87
N LEU A 483 21.62 -2.13 -13.59
CA LEU A 483 23.00 -1.66 -13.50
C LEU A 483 23.41 -1.34 -12.06
N LYS A 484 22.56 -0.56 -11.37
CA LYS A 484 22.80 -0.16 -9.97
C LYS A 484 22.52 -1.28 -8.99
N ALA A 485 21.45 -2.05 -9.23
CA ALA A 485 21.04 -3.15 -8.35
C ALA A 485 22.11 -4.26 -8.26
N PHE A 486 22.79 -4.54 -9.37
CA PHE A 486 23.84 -5.57 -9.46
C PHE A 486 25.26 -4.99 -9.44
N GLN A 487 25.45 -3.74 -8.98
CA GLN A 487 26.78 -3.13 -8.90
C GLN A 487 27.79 -3.98 -8.10
N PRO A 488 27.47 -4.49 -6.89
CA PRO A 488 28.42 -5.31 -6.13
C PRO A 488 28.78 -6.59 -6.89
N MET A 489 27.79 -7.18 -7.55
CA MET A 489 27.96 -8.41 -8.32
C MET A 489 28.85 -8.22 -9.55
N ARG A 490 28.62 -7.13 -10.30
CA ARG A 490 29.44 -6.73 -11.44
C ARG A 490 30.90 -6.51 -11.04
N GLN A 491 31.12 -5.77 -9.95
CA GLN A 491 32.46 -5.52 -9.43
C GLN A 491 33.18 -6.82 -9.02
N ASN A 492 32.47 -7.74 -8.38
CA ASN A 492 33.03 -9.03 -7.95
C ASN A 492 33.34 -9.96 -9.14
N LEU A 493 32.52 -9.95 -10.18
CA LEU A 493 32.72 -10.74 -11.41
C LEU A 493 33.66 -10.05 -12.42
N GLY A 494 34.10 -8.81 -12.19
CA GLY A 494 34.91 -8.05 -13.13
C GLY A 494 34.18 -7.69 -14.42
N ILE A 495 32.90 -7.33 -14.32
CA ILE A 495 32.03 -6.95 -15.44
C ILE A 495 31.86 -5.44 -15.47
N ASP A 496 32.27 -4.82 -16.56
CA ASP A 496 32.16 -3.39 -16.81
C ASP A 496 30.75 -2.98 -17.25
N GLU A 497 30.50 -1.67 -17.33
CA GLU A 497 29.20 -1.12 -17.74
C GLU A 497 28.85 -1.48 -19.18
N GLU A 498 29.84 -1.49 -20.08
CA GLU A 498 29.65 -1.85 -21.48
C GLU A 498 29.20 -3.31 -21.63
N SER A 499 29.88 -4.27 -20.98
CA SER A 499 29.46 -5.67 -20.99
C SER A 499 28.08 -5.87 -20.38
N HIS A 500 27.72 -5.09 -19.34
CA HIS A 500 26.38 -5.14 -18.77
C HIS A 500 25.31 -4.76 -19.81
N TRP A 501 25.50 -3.66 -20.52
CA TRP A 501 24.56 -3.22 -21.55
C TRP A 501 24.51 -4.18 -22.74
N ALA A 502 25.64 -4.73 -23.15
CA ALA A 502 25.69 -5.76 -24.19
C ALA A 502 24.89 -7.02 -23.82
N VAL A 503 24.99 -7.47 -22.56
CA VAL A 503 24.19 -8.59 -22.03
C VAL A 503 22.70 -8.25 -21.96
N LEU A 504 22.34 -7.03 -21.58
CA LEU A 504 20.95 -6.58 -21.60
C LEU A 504 20.37 -6.55 -23.01
N GLN A 505 21.13 -6.04 -23.98
CA GLN A 505 20.70 -5.97 -25.38
C GLN A 505 20.47 -7.37 -25.96
N THR A 506 21.37 -8.32 -25.69
CA THR A 506 21.20 -9.71 -26.11
C THR A 506 20.00 -10.37 -25.45
N LEU A 507 19.77 -10.17 -24.14
CA LEU A 507 18.57 -10.66 -23.47
C LEU A 507 17.29 -10.04 -24.02
N GLN A 508 17.31 -8.78 -24.42
CA GLN A 508 16.16 -8.09 -25.00
C GLN A 508 15.79 -8.64 -26.37
N LEU A 509 16.78 -9.00 -27.18
CA LEU A 509 16.59 -9.63 -28.49
C LEU A 509 16.09 -11.07 -28.38
N GLU A 510 16.68 -11.86 -27.49
CA GLU A 510 16.33 -13.28 -27.33
C GLU A 510 15.03 -13.50 -26.54
N GLU A 511 14.80 -12.70 -25.50
CA GLU A 511 13.66 -12.84 -24.59
C GLU A 511 12.89 -11.52 -24.42
N PRO A 512 12.26 -11.00 -25.48
CA PRO A 512 11.56 -9.70 -25.43
C PRO A 512 10.43 -9.68 -24.41
N HIS A 513 9.89 -10.85 -24.03
CA HIS A 513 8.86 -11.01 -23.01
C HIS A 513 9.32 -10.67 -21.58
N LEU A 514 10.62 -10.61 -21.30
CA LEU A 514 11.13 -10.11 -20.01
C LEU A 514 11.07 -8.57 -19.92
N PHE A 515 10.95 -7.91 -21.07
CA PHE A 515 10.95 -6.45 -21.22
C PHE A 515 9.59 -5.88 -21.66
N THR A 516 8.58 -6.73 -21.90
CA THR A 516 7.27 -6.35 -22.45
C THR A 516 6.48 -5.38 -21.58
N GLN A 517 6.77 -5.28 -20.28
CA GLN A 517 6.17 -4.29 -19.39
C GLN A 517 6.86 -2.91 -19.47
N GLN A 518 7.95 -2.77 -20.22
CA GLN A 518 8.76 -1.55 -20.35
C GLN A 518 8.90 -1.03 -21.79
N ARG A 519 8.03 -1.45 -22.72
CA ARG A 519 8.09 -1.07 -24.16
C ARG A 519 8.28 0.44 -24.42
N TRP A 520 7.97 1.30 -23.45
CA TRP A 520 8.11 2.76 -23.49
C TRP A 520 9.42 3.30 -22.89
N GLN A 521 10.07 2.58 -21.95
CA GLN A 521 11.39 2.98 -21.43
C GLN A 521 12.51 2.59 -22.40
N THR A 522 12.32 1.52 -23.17
CA THR A 522 13.21 1.16 -24.27
C THR A 522 13.31 2.30 -25.29
N GLN A 523 12.20 2.98 -25.60
CA GLN A 523 12.21 4.14 -26.50
C GLN A 523 12.96 5.36 -25.91
N ALA A 524 12.89 5.57 -24.59
CA ALA A 524 13.67 6.61 -23.91
C ALA A 524 15.16 6.26 -23.82
N MET A 525 15.50 4.98 -23.68
CA MET A 525 16.87 4.48 -23.60
C MET A 525 17.51 4.41 -24.99
N GLU A 526 16.76 4.03 -26.02
CA GLU A 526 17.13 4.19 -27.44
C GLU A 526 17.40 5.66 -27.73
N ALA A 527 16.53 6.60 -27.32
CA ALA A 527 16.79 8.03 -27.47
C ALA A 527 18.04 8.54 -26.72
N THR A 528 18.47 7.85 -25.66
CA THR A 528 19.69 8.18 -24.90
C THR A 528 20.94 7.59 -25.55
N LEU A 529 20.84 6.36 -26.10
CA LEU A 529 21.87 5.70 -26.89
C LEU A 529 22.12 6.40 -28.24
N TYR A 530 21.05 6.85 -28.91
CA TYR A 530 21.14 7.71 -30.10
C TYR A 530 21.77 9.07 -29.75
N ARG A 531 21.44 9.67 -28.59
CA ARG A 531 22.09 10.90 -28.11
C ARG A 531 23.58 10.74 -27.84
N SER A 532 24.02 9.61 -27.28
CA SER A 532 25.45 9.37 -27.03
C SER A 532 26.22 9.08 -28.33
N ALA A 533 25.59 8.41 -29.30
CA ALA A 533 26.17 8.17 -30.62
C ALA A 533 26.26 9.47 -31.45
N ASP A 534 25.25 10.33 -31.39
CA ASP A 534 25.25 11.63 -32.06
C ASP A 534 26.25 12.62 -31.40
N ALA A 535 26.40 12.56 -30.07
CA ALA A 535 27.40 13.35 -29.36
C ALA A 535 28.85 12.93 -29.70
N GLN A 536 29.11 11.63 -29.90
CA GLN A 536 30.40 11.12 -30.36
C GLN A 536 30.67 11.48 -31.83
N ASN A 537 29.64 11.51 -32.68
CA ASN A 537 29.78 11.96 -34.07
C ASN A 537 30.00 13.48 -34.18
N LEU A 538 29.43 14.28 -33.27
CA LEU A 538 29.65 15.73 -33.19
C LEU A 538 31.03 16.10 -32.63
N SER A 539 31.64 15.27 -31.77
CA SER A 539 33.01 15.50 -31.28
C SER A 539 34.09 15.22 -32.34
N ASN A 540 33.76 14.55 -33.44
CA ASN A 540 34.68 14.27 -34.54
C ASN A 540 34.69 15.37 -35.63
N TYR A 541 33.91 16.44 -35.46
CA TYR A 541 33.87 17.56 -36.41
C TYR A 541 34.62 18.77 -35.84
N SER A 542 35.87 18.97 -36.28
CA SER A 542 36.62 20.19 -36.00
C SER A 542 36.13 21.32 -36.91
N PRO A 543 35.61 22.45 -36.40
CA PRO A 543 35.11 23.51 -37.26
C PRO A 543 36.26 24.38 -37.78
N THR A 544 36.38 24.51 -39.10
CA THR A 544 37.07 25.64 -39.73
C THR A 544 36.15 26.87 -39.73
N ASP A 545 36.75 28.06 -39.60
CA ASP A 545 36.14 29.33 -39.16
C ASP A 545 35.03 29.94 -40.04
N ALA A 546 34.50 29.24 -41.05
CA ALA A 546 33.48 29.79 -41.95
C ALA A 546 32.02 29.52 -41.53
N ASN A 547 31.74 28.59 -40.60
CA ASN A 547 30.36 28.13 -40.33
C ASN A 547 29.75 28.56 -38.98
N ARG A 548 30.36 29.52 -38.28
CA ARG A 548 29.89 29.95 -36.94
C ARG A 548 28.54 30.68 -36.96
N THR A 549 28.16 31.26 -38.10
CA THR A 549 26.90 32.01 -38.26
C THR A 549 25.69 31.15 -38.62
N GLU A 550 25.85 30.02 -39.33
CA GLU A 550 24.72 29.14 -39.67
C GLU A 550 24.28 28.20 -38.53
N ILE A 551 25.19 27.81 -37.65
CA ILE A 551 24.89 26.91 -36.53
C ILE A 551 24.05 27.63 -35.47
N GLY A 552 24.28 28.93 -35.27
CA GLY A 552 23.51 29.77 -34.34
C GLY A 552 22.06 30.01 -34.77
N THR A 553 21.78 30.03 -36.08
CA THR A 553 20.42 30.22 -36.61
C THR A 553 19.61 28.93 -36.54
N LYS A 554 20.20 27.77 -36.87
CA LYS A 554 19.51 26.47 -36.80
C LYS A 554 19.18 26.04 -35.37
N ALA A 555 20.03 26.38 -34.39
CA ALA A 555 19.75 26.09 -32.98
C ALA A 555 18.52 26.87 -32.45
N LYS A 556 18.34 28.13 -32.88
CA LYS A 556 17.18 28.95 -32.49
C LYS A 556 15.87 28.50 -33.15
N THR A 557 15.91 27.96 -34.36
CA THR A 557 14.70 27.44 -35.04
C THR A 557 14.20 26.14 -34.42
N ALA A 558 15.09 25.27 -33.95
CA ALA A 558 14.74 24.01 -33.28
C ALA A 558 14.16 24.22 -31.87
N GLU A 559 14.56 25.30 -31.19
CA GLU A 559 14.03 25.67 -29.88
C GLU A 559 12.63 26.32 -30.01
N ALA A 560 12.39 27.10 -31.06
CA ALA A 560 11.08 27.68 -31.37
C ALA A 560 10.04 26.61 -31.77
N GLN A 561 10.43 25.60 -32.57
CA GLN A 561 9.53 24.51 -32.98
C GLN A 561 9.16 23.55 -31.82
N ASN A 562 10.00 23.43 -30.79
CA ASN A 562 9.70 22.62 -29.60
C ASN A 562 8.68 23.30 -28.65
N LEU A 563 8.62 24.63 -28.66
CA LEU A 563 7.64 25.38 -27.86
C LEU A 563 6.23 25.31 -28.46
N GLU A 564 6.08 25.35 -29.78
CA GLU A 564 4.76 25.21 -30.45
C GLU A 564 4.17 23.80 -30.33
N ALA A 565 5.00 22.74 -30.37
CA ALA A 565 4.55 21.36 -30.20
C ALA A 565 4.07 21.04 -28.77
N THR A 566 4.49 21.84 -27.77
CA THR A 566 4.11 21.65 -26.36
C THR A 566 2.77 22.30 -26.03
N VAL A 567 2.36 23.33 -26.78
CA VAL A 567 1.10 24.07 -26.55
C VAL A 567 -0.11 23.44 -27.27
N TYR A 568 0.09 22.74 -28.39
CA TYR A 568 -1.02 22.09 -29.13
C TYR A 568 -1.47 20.74 -28.56
N ARG A 569 -0.72 20.12 -27.62
CA ARG A 569 -1.07 18.80 -27.06
C ARG A 569 -2.00 18.84 -25.85
N SER A 570 -2.34 20.03 -25.35
CA SER A 570 -3.22 20.25 -24.20
C SER A 570 -4.70 20.51 -24.56
N ALA A 571 -5.07 20.53 -25.85
CA ALA A 571 -6.44 20.92 -26.28
C ALA A 571 -7.36 19.76 -26.71
N ASP A 572 -6.86 18.57 -27.06
CA ASP A 572 -7.72 17.49 -27.57
C ASP A 572 -8.08 16.44 -26.50
N VAL A 573 -8.94 16.83 -25.57
CA VAL A 573 -9.80 15.91 -24.80
C VAL A 573 -11.22 16.48 -24.78
N LYS A 574 -11.97 16.25 -25.86
CA LYS A 574 -13.44 16.13 -25.82
C LYS A 574 -14.01 15.74 -27.19
N ILE A 575 -14.54 14.52 -27.27
CA ILE A 575 -15.92 14.18 -27.67
C ILE A 575 -15.96 12.78 -28.30
N SER A 576 -16.61 11.90 -27.57
CA SER A 576 -17.12 10.60 -28.00
C SER A 576 -18.22 10.78 -29.05
N ARG A 577 -18.20 10.00 -30.14
CA ARG A 577 -19.41 9.49 -30.79
C ARG A 577 -19.14 8.23 -31.60
N GLN A 578 -20.05 7.28 -31.42
CA GLN A 578 -20.18 5.94 -32.01
C GLN A 578 -20.73 5.99 -33.46
N PRO A 579 -20.84 4.83 -34.17
CA PRO A 579 -20.40 4.69 -35.55
C PRO A 579 -21.47 4.90 -36.63
N ALA A 580 -20.95 4.88 -37.86
CA ALA A 580 -21.57 5.02 -39.16
C ALA A 580 -22.90 4.25 -39.40
N ALA A 581 -23.80 4.92 -40.12
CA ALA A 581 -24.73 4.32 -41.06
C ALA A 581 -24.90 5.28 -42.26
N GLU A 582 -24.66 4.76 -43.46
CA GLU A 582 -24.79 5.41 -44.77
C GLU A 582 -26.18 5.08 -45.39
N PRO A 583 -26.57 5.59 -46.57
CA PRO A 583 -27.50 6.71 -46.72
C PRO A 583 -28.80 6.33 -47.45
N LYS A 584 -29.82 7.22 -47.46
CA LYS A 584 -30.76 7.41 -48.59
C LYS A 584 -31.57 8.72 -48.48
N ASN A 585 -31.79 9.29 -49.65
CA ASN A 585 -32.31 10.62 -50.00
C ASN A 585 -33.88 10.65 -50.01
N PRO A 586 -34.59 11.70 -50.49
CA PRO A 586 -35.28 12.73 -49.71
C PRO A 586 -36.83 12.77 -49.93
N ALA A 587 -37.48 13.80 -49.37
CA ALA A 587 -38.84 14.31 -49.60
C ALA A 587 -39.99 13.69 -48.75
N ASN A 588 -40.65 14.51 -47.90
CA ASN A 588 -41.95 15.15 -48.18
C ASN A 588 -42.52 15.93 -46.96
N ARG A 589 -43.12 17.09 -47.26
CA ARG A 589 -44.28 17.79 -46.63
C ARG A 589 -44.35 18.13 -45.11
N GLN A 590 -44.47 19.44 -44.87
CA GLN A 590 -45.17 20.22 -43.82
C GLN A 590 -46.59 19.70 -43.44
N PRO A 591 -47.38 20.28 -42.46
CA PRO A 591 -47.20 21.55 -41.69
C PRO A 591 -47.57 21.57 -40.17
N ASN A 592 -46.96 22.54 -39.42
CA ASN A 592 -47.52 23.56 -38.47
C ASN A 592 -48.37 23.14 -37.22
N PRO A 593 -48.73 24.03 -36.26
CA PRO A 593 -48.11 25.26 -35.69
C PRO A 593 -48.07 25.27 -34.12
N ASN A 594 -47.32 26.21 -33.50
CA ASN A 594 -47.91 27.29 -32.65
C ASN A 594 -46.85 28.18 -31.96
N SER A 595 -47.02 29.49 -32.21
CA SER A 595 -46.72 30.71 -31.44
C SER A 595 -45.33 30.86 -30.80
N GLU A 596 -44.41 31.69 -31.34
CA GLU A 596 -44.36 33.19 -31.29
C GLU A 596 -44.19 33.75 -29.87
N ASN A 597 -42.96 34.21 -29.56
CA ASN A 597 -42.50 35.62 -29.46
C ASN A 597 -42.84 36.24 -28.09
N THR A 598 -41.95 36.93 -27.37
CA THR A 598 -41.16 38.13 -27.72
C THR A 598 -40.21 38.35 -26.51
N THR A 599 -38.87 38.49 -26.57
CA THR A 599 -38.06 39.71 -26.80
C THR A 599 -38.62 40.97 -26.09
N VAL A 600 -37.91 41.91 -25.44
CA VAL A 600 -36.50 42.36 -25.43
C VAL A 600 -36.35 43.58 -24.46
N VAL A 601 -35.16 43.75 -23.85
CA VAL A 601 -34.44 45.02 -23.48
C VAL A 601 -34.88 45.93 -22.30
N LYS A 602 -34.00 46.01 -21.26
CA LYS A 602 -33.21 47.14 -20.66
C LYS A 602 -33.83 48.58 -20.54
N PRO A 603 -33.21 49.56 -19.81
CA PRO A 603 -32.36 49.57 -18.58
C PRO A 603 -32.61 50.81 -17.62
N PHE A 604 -31.71 51.03 -16.61
CA PHE A 604 -31.50 52.26 -15.77
C PHE A 604 -32.63 52.57 -14.74
N GLU A 605 -32.48 53.17 -13.54
CA GLU A 605 -31.46 54.00 -12.85
C GLU A 605 -31.83 54.05 -11.31
N ASP A 606 -30.81 54.03 -10.44
CA ASP A 606 -30.50 54.87 -9.25
C ASP A 606 -31.42 55.19 -8.02
N SER A 607 -30.73 55.55 -6.92
CA SER A 607 -31.14 56.15 -5.60
C SER A 607 -31.73 55.21 -4.52
N SER A 608 -31.54 55.33 -3.20
CA SER A 608 -31.01 56.33 -2.23
C SER A 608 -30.87 55.59 -0.86
N ASN A 609 -29.75 55.69 -0.13
CA ASN A 609 -29.46 56.48 1.11
C ASN A 609 -30.27 56.25 2.43
N GLU A 610 -29.54 56.48 3.55
CA GLU A 610 -29.87 56.54 5.01
C GLU A 610 -29.77 55.21 5.81
N ALA A 611 -28.81 55.00 6.75
CA ALA A 611 -28.55 55.62 8.08
C ALA A 611 -29.74 55.40 9.06
N THR A 612 -29.66 54.93 10.33
CA THR A 612 -28.67 55.06 11.41
C THR A 612 -29.09 54.21 12.65
N THR A 613 -28.14 53.91 13.55
CA THR A 613 -28.21 53.78 15.05
C THR A 613 -28.98 52.68 15.82
N GLY A 614 -28.31 52.18 16.89
CA GLY A 614 -28.86 51.86 18.24
C GLY A 614 -28.95 50.36 18.59
N GLU A 615 -28.04 49.77 19.38
CA GLU A 615 -27.96 49.68 20.86
C GLU A 615 -29.00 48.78 21.56
N GLU A 616 -28.45 47.87 22.39
CA GLU A 616 -28.99 47.18 23.59
C GLU A 616 -30.39 46.54 23.59
N GLN A 617 -30.43 45.19 23.60
CA GLN A 617 -30.82 44.35 24.76
C GLN A 617 -30.57 42.86 24.48
#